data_AF-A0AAP2AQ37-F1
#
_entry.id   AF-A0AAP2AQ37-F1
#
_cell.length_a   1.000
_cell.length_b   1.000
_cell.length_c   1.000
_cell.angle_alpha   90.00
_cell.angle_beta   90.00
_cell.angle_gamma   90.00
#
_symmetry.space_group_name_H-M   'P 1'
#
loop_
_entity.id
_entity.type
_entity.pdbx_description
1 polymer ?
#
loop_
_entity_poly.entity_id
_entity_poly.type
_entity_poly.pdbx_seq_one_letter_code
_entity_poly.pdbx_strand_id
1 'polypeptide(L)'
;MQREWSARADAAEEAVMTRHIRRVWGMPGTALAVVAWPAVRRERMFVNWHYWWQANLINCTVDAAERNPTARRRRRLARLIRGHRFRNISGWTNNYYDDMAWLA
;
A
#
# COMPACT_ATOMS: atom_id res chain seq x y z
N MET A 1 -17.69 -11.56 18.99
CA MET A 1 -16.24 -11.28 18.89
C MET A 1 -15.70 -11.29 17.45
N GLN A 2 -15.65 -12.41 16.71
CA GLN A 2 -15.01 -12.44 15.36
C GLN A 2 -15.56 -11.41 14.35
N ARG A 3 -16.89 -11.19 14.33
CA ARG A 3 -17.52 -10.18 13.46
C ARG A 3 -17.12 -8.76 13.84
N GLU A 4 -16.93 -8.49 15.14
CA GLU A 4 -16.52 -7.18 15.64
C GLU A 4 -15.08 -6.85 15.25
N TRP A 5 -14.16 -7.82 15.41
CA TRP A 5 -12.77 -7.68 14.95
C TRP A 5 -12.68 -7.47 13.44
N SER A 6 -13.50 -8.20 12.67
CA SER A 6 -13.57 -8.03 11.22
C SER A 6 -14.06 -6.63 10.83
N ALA A 7 -15.09 -6.11 11.52
CA ALA A 7 -15.59 -4.75 11.29
C ALA A 7 -14.55 -3.68 11.64
N ARG A 8 -13.81 -3.84 12.75
CA ARG A 8 -12.70 -2.95 13.12
C ARG A 8 -11.59 -2.96 12.08
N ALA A 9 -11.24 -4.14 11.55
CA ALA A 9 -10.25 -4.26 10.49
C ALA A 9 -10.71 -3.60 9.17
N ASP A 10 -12.00 -3.71 8.84
CA ASP A 10 -12.58 -3.02 7.67
C ASP A 10 -12.55 -1.49 7.83
N ALA A 11 -12.87 -0.98 9.03
CA ALA A 11 -12.78 0.45 9.33
C ALA A 11 -11.34 0.97 9.26
N ALA A 12 -10.36 0.19 9.75
CA ALA A 12 -8.94 0.53 9.66
C ALA A 12 -8.46 0.56 8.19
N GLU A 13 -8.83 -0.44 7.39
CA GLU A 13 -8.54 -0.45 5.94
C GLU A 13 -9.10 0.81 5.28
N GLU A 14 -10.37 1.14 5.54
CA GLU A 14 -11.02 2.30 4.95
C GLU A 14 -10.35 3.61 5.35
N ALA A 15 -9.98 3.78 6.62
CA ALA A 15 -9.28 4.96 7.10
C ALA A 15 -7.93 5.16 6.39
N VAL A 16 -7.14 4.08 6.21
CA VAL A 16 -5.86 4.17 5.50
C VAL A 16 -6.08 4.46 4.01
N MET A 17 -7.01 3.74 3.38
CA MET A 17 -7.33 3.86 1.95
C MET A 17 -7.82 5.27 1.58
N THR A 18 -8.57 5.92 2.45
CA THR A 18 -9.11 7.27 2.23
C THR A 18 -8.06 8.34 2.53
N ARG A 19 -7.39 8.24 3.68
CA ARG A 19 -6.51 9.29 4.19
C ARG A 19 -5.15 9.31 3.51
N HIS A 20 -4.54 8.14 3.30
CA HIS A 20 -3.12 8.05 2.93
C HIS A 20 -2.86 7.64 1.49
N ILE A 21 -3.79 6.94 0.82
CA ILE A 21 -3.51 6.41 -0.53
C ILE A 21 -3.69 7.47 -1.60
N ARG A 22 -2.67 7.64 -2.44
CA ARG A 22 -2.65 8.58 -3.58
C ARG A 22 -2.02 7.92 -4.80
N ARG A 23 -2.31 8.44 -6.00
CA ARG A 23 -1.62 8.02 -7.24
C ARG A 23 -0.18 8.53 -7.23
N VAL A 24 0.72 7.76 -7.81
CA VAL A 24 2.13 8.17 -7.94
C VAL A 24 2.25 9.16 -9.09
N TRP A 25 2.53 10.42 -8.79
CA TRP A 25 2.71 11.50 -9.78
C TRP A 25 1.63 11.56 -10.88
N GLY A 26 0.38 11.28 -10.51
CA GLY A 26 -0.76 11.28 -11.44
C GLY A 26 -0.91 10.02 -12.31
N MET A 27 0.04 9.08 -12.27
CA MET A 27 0.04 7.89 -13.13
C MET A 27 -1.19 6.99 -12.88
N PRO A 28 -2.02 6.74 -13.90
CA PRO A 28 -3.18 5.85 -13.78
C PRO A 28 -2.76 4.43 -13.37
N GLY A 29 -3.58 3.80 -12.53
CA GLY A 29 -3.33 2.43 -12.10
C GLY A 29 -2.20 2.26 -11.09
N THR A 30 -1.58 3.33 -10.59
CA THR A 30 -0.64 3.28 -9.47
C THR A 30 -1.28 3.80 -8.20
N ALA A 31 -0.80 3.32 -7.06
CA ALA A 31 -1.17 3.82 -5.74
C ALA A 31 0.01 3.68 -4.79
N LEU A 32 0.20 4.67 -3.91
CA LEU A 32 1.16 4.65 -2.80
C LEU A 32 0.59 5.38 -1.59
N ALA A 33 1.06 5.01 -0.41
CA ALA A 33 0.74 5.71 0.82
C ALA A 33 1.68 6.89 1.05
N VAL A 34 1.08 8.04 1.32
CA VAL A 34 1.78 9.21 1.85
C VAL A 34 2.05 9.00 3.34
N VAL A 35 3.14 9.56 3.84
CA VAL A 35 3.65 9.31 5.21
C VAL A 35 2.83 10.01 6.30
N ALA A 36 2.09 11.08 5.96
CA ALA A 36 1.34 11.87 6.93
C ALA A 36 -0.06 12.25 6.43
N TRP A 37 -0.98 12.46 7.37
CA TRP A 37 -2.32 12.99 7.12
C TRP A 37 -2.64 14.15 8.08
N PRO A 38 -3.14 15.31 7.59
CA PRO A 38 -3.36 15.66 6.19
C PRO A 38 -2.05 15.79 5.40
N ALA A 39 -2.00 15.21 4.19
CA ALA A 39 -0.79 15.22 3.39
C ALA A 39 -0.56 16.61 2.76
N VAL A 40 0.61 17.23 3.01
CA VAL A 40 0.98 18.48 2.35
C VAL A 40 1.63 18.19 0.99
N ARG A 41 2.09 19.22 0.27
CA ARG A 41 2.61 19.05 -1.11
C ARG A 41 3.80 18.08 -1.16
N ARG A 42 4.68 18.12 -0.16
CA ARG A 42 5.90 17.31 -0.08
C ARG A 42 5.62 15.81 0.03
N GLU A 43 4.66 15.41 0.85
CA GLU A 43 4.27 13.99 1.01
C GLU A 43 3.52 13.50 -0.23
N ARG A 44 2.69 14.36 -0.85
CA ARG A 44 2.02 14.04 -2.12
C ARG A 44 3.00 13.84 -3.29
N MET A 45 4.14 14.52 -3.25
CA MET A 45 5.24 14.31 -4.20
C MET A 45 6.12 13.09 -3.85
N PHE A 46 5.85 12.44 -2.71
CA PHE A 46 6.62 11.31 -2.19
C PHE A 46 8.11 11.63 -2.02
N VAL A 47 8.43 12.85 -1.56
CA VAL A 47 9.82 13.25 -1.25
C VAL A 47 10.39 12.38 -0.13
N ASN A 48 9.61 12.18 0.94
CA ASN A 48 9.88 11.14 1.92
C ASN A 48 9.07 9.90 1.56
N TRP A 49 9.76 8.79 1.38
CA TRP A 49 9.13 7.51 1.09
C TRP A 49 9.91 6.40 1.80
N HIS A 50 9.20 5.56 2.54
CA HIS A 50 9.77 4.46 3.31
C HIS A 50 9.34 3.14 2.66
N TYR A 51 10.29 2.47 2.00
CA TYR A 51 10.06 1.20 1.31
C TYR A 51 9.36 0.18 2.21
N TRP A 52 9.88 -0.02 3.42
CA TRP A 52 9.36 -0.96 4.41
C TRP A 52 7.90 -0.68 4.82
N TRP A 53 7.53 0.59 5.00
CA TRP A 53 6.15 0.94 5.40
C TRP A 53 5.16 0.62 4.28
N GLN A 54 5.58 0.85 3.04
CA GLN A 54 4.78 0.51 1.88
C GLN A 54 4.62 -1.01 1.70
N ALA A 55 5.67 -1.78 1.99
CA ALA A 55 5.62 -3.24 1.99
C ALA A 55 4.64 -3.77 3.07
N ASN A 56 4.71 -3.26 4.29
CA ASN A 56 3.77 -3.63 5.36
C ASN A 56 2.31 -3.29 5.01
N LEU A 57 2.09 -2.14 4.38
CA LEU A 57 0.75 -1.79 3.88
C LEU A 57 0.26 -2.78 2.82
N ILE A 58 1.14 -3.25 1.93
CA ILE A 58 0.79 -4.29 0.95
C ILE A 58 0.37 -5.57 1.68
N ASN A 59 1.13 -6.02 2.69
CA ASN A 59 0.80 -7.19 3.51
C ASN A 59 -0.58 -7.05 4.17
N CYS A 60 -0.86 -5.93 4.85
CA CYS A 60 -2.17 -5.70 5.44
C CYS A 60 -3.30 -5.68 4.38
N THR A 61 -3.00 -5.26 3.15
CA THR A 61 -3.97 -5.29 2.04
C THR A 61 -4.19 -6.71 1.52
N VAL A 62 -3.18 -7.58 1.56
CA VAL A 62 -3.30 -9.02 1.29
C VAL A 62 -4.19 -9.67 2.35
N ASP A 63 -3.93 -9.44 3.64
CA ASP A 63 -4.75 -9.97 4.73
C ASP A 63 -6.23 -9.58 4.56
N ALA A 64 -6.48 -8.32 4.19
CA ALA A 64 -7.83 -7.84 3.89
C ALA A 64 -8.44 -8.54 2.66
N ALA A 65 -7.66 -8.81 1.62
CA ALA A 65 -8.11 -9.51 0.42
C ALA A 65 -8.39 -11.00 0.69
N GLU A 66 -7.61 -11.66 1.55
CA GLU A 66 -7.84 -13.04 1.97
C GLU A 66 -9.10 -13.15 2.85
N ARG A 67 -9.26 -12.24 3.82
CA ARG A 67 -10.43 -12.23 4.71
C ARG A 67 -11.75 -12.02 3.97
N ASN A 68 -11.77 -11.20 2.92
CA ASN A 68 -12.94 -11.03 2.06
C ASN A 68 -12.53 -10.68 0.60
N PRO A 69 -12.50 -11.68 -0.30
CA PRO A 69 -11.85 -11.59 -1.61
C PRO A 69 -12.69 -10.88 -2.67
N THR A 70 -12.87 -9.57 -2.51
CA THR A 70 -13.59 -8.72 -3.48
C THR A 70 -12.71 -8.27 -4.65
N ALA A 71 -13.30 -8.08 -5.83
CA ALA A 71 -12.61 -7.50 -6.99
C ALA A 71 -12.08 -6.08 -6.72
N ARG A 72 -12.69 -5.34 -5.78
CA ARG A 72 -12.21 -4.02 -5.36
C ARG A 72 -10.87 -4.12 -4.61
N ARG A 73 -10.75 -5.05 -3.65
CA ARG A 73 -9.52 -5.26 -2.88
C ARG A 73 -8.37 -5.76 -3.76
N ARG A 74 -8.63 -6.73 -4.64
CA ARG A 74 -7.63 -7.21 -5.62
C ARG A 74 -7.11 -6.09 -6.52
N ARG A 75 -8.00 -5.21 -7.02
CA ARG A 75 -7.60 -4.04 -7.81
C ARG A 75 -6.77 -3.04 -7.01
N ARG A 76 -7.07 -2.82 -5.72
CA ARG A 76 -6.28 -1.95 -4.84
C ARG A 76 -4.88 -2.51 -4.63
N LEU A 77 -4.79 -3.79 -4.25
CA LEU A 77 -3.53 -4.51 -4.09
C LEU A 77 -2.65 -4.39 -5.34
N ALA A 78 -3.21 -4.69 -6.52
CA ALA A 78 -2.48 -4.58 -7.79
C ALA A 78 -2.02 -3.15 -8.11
N ARG A 79 -2.74 -2.11 -7.67
CA ARG A 79 -2.31 -0.71 -7.84
C ARG A 79 -1.19 -0.34 -6.86
N LEU A 80 -1.26 -0.84 -5.62
CA LEU A 80 -0.22 -0.62 -4.61
C LEU A 80 1.10 -1.28 -5.02
N ILE A 81 1.05 -2.54 -5.46
CA ILE A 81 2.22 -3.26 -5.97
C ILE A 81 2.84 -2.52 -7.16
N ARG A 82 2.01 -2.08 -8.12
CA ARG A 82 2.49 -1.30 -9.26
C ARG A 82 3.08 0.04 -8.85
N GLY A 83 2.47 0.75 -7.90
CA GLY A 83 3.00 2.02 -7.39
C GLY A 83 4.31 1.85 -6.65
N HIS A 84 4.43 0.80 -5.83
CA HIS A 84 5.65 0.41 -5.12
C HIS A 84 6.79 0.17 -6.09
N ARG A 85 6.57 -0.67 -7.12
CA ARG A 85 7.53 -0.92 -8.19
C ARG A 85 7.86 0.34 -8.99
N PHE A 86 6.85 1.14 -9.33
CA PHE A 86 7.03 2.34 -10.16
C PHE A 86 7.86 3.42 -9.46
N ARG A 87 7.66 3.60 -8.15
CA ARG A 87 8.47 4.54 -7.35
C ARG A 87 9.86 4.00 -7.06
N ASN A 88 10.02 2.68 -6.95
CA ASN A 88 11.31 2.03 -6.83
C ASN A 88 12.01 1.96 -8.20
N ILE A 89 12.41 3.12 -8.75
CA ILE A 89 12.97 3.36 -10.09
C ILE A 89 14.07 2.35 -10.52
N SER A 90 14.66 1.58 -9.60
CA SER A 90 15.62 0.49 -9.88
C SER A 90 15.02 -0.85 -10.36
N GLY A 91 13.69 -1.00 -10.45
CA GLY A 91 13.03 -2.26 -10.85
C GLY A 91 12.59 -3.14 -9.66
N TRP A 92 12.38 -4.45 -9.90
CA TRP A 92 12.15 -5.45 -8.82
C TRP A 92 13.43 -5.88 -8.10
N THR A 93 14.59 -5.44 -8.59
CA THR A 93 15.91 -5.74 -8.03
C THR A 93 16.35 -4.56 -7.18
N ASN A 94 16.28 -4.75 -5.86
CA ASN A 94 16.96 -3.94 -4.87
C ASN A 94 18.26 -4.67 -4.47
N ASN A 95 19.36 -3.95 -4.24
CA ASN A 95 20.66 -4.52 -3.81
C ASN A 95 20.67 -4.98 -2.34
N TYR A 96 19.50 -5.22 -1.74
CA TYR A 96 19.35 -5.69 -0.37
C TYR A 96 18.73 -7.09 -0.40
N TYR A 97 19.58 -8.09 -0.20
CA TYR A 97 19.22 -9.51 -0.10
C TYR A 97 18.19 -9.82 1.00
N ASP A 98 18.00 -8.91 1.98
CA ASP A 98 17.04 -9.06 3.07
C ASP A 98 15.57 -8.80 2.67
N ASP A 99 15.31 -8.09 1.56
CA ASP A 99 13.94 -7.80 1.09
C ASP A 99 13.30 -8.95 0.29
N MET A 100 14.08 -9.95 -0.14
CA MET A 100 13.61 -11.10 -0.92
C MET A 100 13.10 -12.27 -0.06
N ALA A 101 13.38 -12.27 1.24
CA ALA A 101 13.06 -13.41 2.12
C ALA A 101 11.57 -13.55 2.45
N TRP A 102 10.74 -12.52 2.21
CA TRP A 102 9.29 -12.55 2.49
C TRP A 102 8.41 -12.87 1.27
N LEU A 103 9.02 -13.33 0.16
CA LEU A 103 8.33 -13.73 -1.07
C LEU A 103 8.51 -15.22 -1.41
N ALA A 104 8.98 -16.04 -0.47
CA ALA A 104 9.03 -17.50 -0.59
C ALA A 104 7.75 -18.16 -0.07
#